data_AF-A0A7C1Q9D1-F1
#
_entry.id   AF-A0A7C1Q9D1-F1
#
_cell.length_a   1.000
_cell.length_b   1.000
_cell.length_c   1.000
_cell.angle_alpha   90.00
_cell.angle_beta   90.00
_cell.angle_gamma   90.00
#
_symmetry.space_group_name_H-M   'P 1'
#
loop_
_entity.id
_entity.type
_entity.pdbx_description
1 polymer ?
#
loop_
_entity_poly.entity_id
_entity_poly.type
_entity_poly.pdbx_seq_one_letter_code
_entity_poly.pdbx_strand_id
1 'polypeptide(L)'
;MAIKSKRNYKTILGAADLTLTAKTGESLLVTDVRVFEPTAVYVNFLIERTSVGFFRVGSLLGSHLHFLPGRNAHAHNMTMGSTAIAVTGNGALAENAGGTELANIRISESAANDVIVRPMNVSEVPSSGQSSMLAHLKNLGIFSGYPIAEGETFTLELATAATAVKVVEYEIHDVGDMLNTMNNGSKSDTLFYMSYGDSGANIQAEADNVLGESNNPAEYPDFPYGAVVPAGHKIELIGICASDVSPAANAAANCTQTEYLKFMQGREVLFDEDHNGLLFYSPFPDALANMNMIAEGYSIGGNFTQCDVKEPHMFDPPIIFLEGEELTVSWHVIIAGAGAAISQQLQEIALILRLSPLT
;
A
#
# COMPACT_ATOMS: atom_id res chain seq x y z
N MET A 1 -18.91 -20.57 17.30
CA MET A 1 -19.33 -19.38 16.57
C MET A 1 -20.25 -19.78 15.44
N ALA A 2 -21.50 -19.35 15.52
CA ALA A 2 -22.49 -19.60 14.49
C ALA A 2 -22.60 -18.35 13.61
N ILE A 3 -22.06 -18.46 12.39
CA ILE A 3 -22.12 -17.39 11.39
C ILE A 3 -23.55 -17.31 10.87
N LYS A 4 -24.21 -16.17 11.07
CA LYS A 4 -25.53 -15.90 10.46
C LYS A 4 -25.39 -15.53 8.99
N SER A 5 -24.40 -14.71 8.66
CA SER A 5 -24.12 -14.29 7.28
C SER A 5 -22.63 -14.05 7.09
N LYS A 6 -22.03 -14.76 6.13
CA LYS A 6 -20.59 -14.78 5.89
C LYS A 6 -20.06 -13.58 5.11
N ARG A 7 -20.91 -12.85 4.38
CA ARG A 7 -20.42 -11.77 3.50
C ARG A 7 -21.47 -10.71 3.28
N ASN A 8 -21.31 -9.59 3.96
CA ASN A 8 -22.19 -8.44 3.91
C ASN A 8 -21.37 -7.20 3.59
N TYR A 9 -22.04 -6.17 3.05
CA TYR A 9 -21.39 -4.93 2.66
C TYR A 9 -22.16 -3.74 3.17
N LYS A 10 -21.42 -2.73 3.61
CA LYS A 10 -21.95 -1.38 3.81
C LYS A 10 -21.19 -0.42 2.91
N THR A 11 -21.94 0.38 2.16
CA THR A 11 -21.37 1.34 1.20
C THR A 11 -21.88 2.74 1.50
N ILE A 12 -20.97 3.72 1.50
CA ILE A 12 -21.29 5.14 1.59
C ILE A 12 -20.55 5.87 0.46
N LEU A 13 -21.25 6.79 -0.19
CA LEU A 13 -20.70 7.69 -1.21
C LEU A 13 -20.65 9.12 -0.65
N GLY A 14 -19.65 9.89 -1.07
CA GLY A 14 -19.48 11.28 -0.70
C GLY A 14 -18.83 11.49 0.67
N ALA A 15 -19.00 12.68 1.23
CA ALA A 15 -18.17 13.14 2.35
C ALA A 15 -18.52 12.57 3.73
N ALA A 16 -19.67 11.91 3.89
CA ALA A 16 -20.13 11.42 5.20
C ALA A 16 -19.29 10.23 5.69
N ASP A 17 -18.99 10.18 6.99
CA ASP A 17 -18.31 9.03 7.59
C ASP A 17 -19.16 7.75 7.47
N LEU A 18 -18.48 6.62 7.31
CA LEU A 18 -19.16 5.32 7.29
C LEU A 18 -19.17 4.76 8.71
N THR A 19 -20.37 4.65 9.28
CA THR A 19 -20.61 3.98 10.56
C THR A 19 -21.21 2.59 10.33
N LEU A 20 -20.96 1.61 11.19
CA LEU A 20 -21.56 0.27 11.15
C LEU A 20 -21.80 -0.19 12.59
N THR A 21 -23.07 -0.34 12.96
CA THR A 21 -23.46 -0.69 14.34
C THR A 21 -23.97 -2.12 14.41
N ALA A 22 -23.48 -2.90 15.37
CA ALA A 22 -24.02 -4.21 15.68
C ALA A 22 -25.38 -4.07 16.38
N LYS A 23 -26.45 -4.59 15.77
CA LYS A 23 -27.81 -4.48 16.32
C LYS A 23 -28.00 -5.43 17.49
N THR A 24 -29.10 -5.24 18.21
CA THR A 24 -29.50 -6.16 19.28
C THR A 24 -29.63 -7.59 18.76
N GLY A 25 -28.98 -8.54 19.46
CA GLY A 25 -28.96 -9.95 19.14
C GLY A 25 -27.96 -10.39 18.07
N GLU A 26 -27.07 -9.51 17.60
CA GLU A 26 -25.98 -9.85 16.67
C GLU A 26 -24.64 -9.23 17.09
N SER A 27 -23.55 -9.82 16.61
CA SER A 27 -22.21 -9.26 16.68
C SER A 27 -21.58 -9.29 15.29
N LEU A 28 -20.63 -8.39 14.99
CA LEU A 28 -20.09 -8.23 13.65
C LEU A 28 -18.57 -8.44 13.64
N LEU A 29 -18.05 -8.89 12.50
CA LEU A 29 -16.61 -8.93 12.25
C LEU A 29 -16.32 -8.21 10.94
N VAL A 30 -15.63 -7.07 11.00
CA VAL A 30 -15.18 -6.37 9.79
C VAL A 30 -13.94 -7.05 9.26
N THR A 31 -14.00 -7.48 8.00
CA THR A 31 -12.96 -8.32 7.41
C THR A 31 -12.15 -7.61 6.34
N ASP A 32 -12.72 -6.59 5.70
CA ASP A 32 -12.06 -5.77 4.70
C ASP A 32 -12.69 -4.38 4.65
N VAL A 33 -11.89 -3.38 4.27
CA VAL A 33 -12.33 -1.99 4.08
C VAL A 33 -11.66 -1.47 2.81
N ARG A 34 -12.46 -0.79 1.97
CA ARG A 34 -11.97 -0.17 0.72
C ARG A 34 -12.40 1.28 0.65
N VAL A 35 -11.47 2.13 0.25
CA VAL A 35 -11.64 3.57 0.14
C VAL A 35 -11.12 4.03 -1.22
N PHE A 36 -11.91 4.83 -1.91
CA PHE A 36 -11.57 5.45 -3.20
C PHE A 36 -11.70 6.96 -3.07
N GLU A 37 -10.73 7.69 -3.61
CA GLU A 37 -10.67 9.16 -3.67
C GLU A 37 -11.06 9.90 -2.37
N PRO A 38 -10.48 9.57 -1.20
CA PRO A 38 -10.59 10.45 -0.04
C PRO A 38 -9.68 11.68 -0.25
N THR A 39 -10.02 12.79 0.41
CA THR A 39 -9.14 13.98 0.44
C THR A 39 -7.98 13.78 1.40
N ALA A 40 -8.19 13.01 2.46
CA ALA A 40 -7.17 12.71 3.46
C ALA A 40 -6.17 11.66 2.95
N VAL A 41 -4.94 11.75 3.44
CA VAL A 41 -3.88 10.78 3.20
C VAL A 41 -4.16 9.47 3.93
N TYR A 42 -4.76 9.58 5.12
CA TYR A 42 -4.99 8.49 6.05
C TYR A 42 -6.45 8.41 6.50
N VAL A 43 -6.85 7.23 6.94
CA VAL A 43 -8.14 6.97 7.60
C VAL A 43 -7.92 6.30 8.94
N ASN A 44 -8.80 6.60 9.88
CA ASN A 44 -8.81 5.97 11.19
C ASN A 44 -10.06 5.10 11.35
N PHE A 45 -9.86 3.93 11.95
CA PHE A 45 -10.91 2.98 12.27
C PHE A 45 -11.14 3.03 13.77
N LEU A 46 -12.40 3.25 14.14
CA LEU A 46 -12.81 3.37 15.53
C LEU A 46 -13.87 2.33 15.86
N ILE A 47 -13.82 1.74 17.05
CA ILE A 47 -14.94 1.00 17.65
C ILE A 47 -15.28 1.67 18.98
N GLU A 48 -16.50 2.20 19.12
CA GLU A 48 -16.94 2.97 20.31
C GLU A 48 -15.94 4.09 20.71
N ARG A 49 -15.32 4.74 19.70
CA ARG A 49 -14.27 5.78 19.83
C ARG A 49 -12.87 5.28 20.19
N THR A 50 -12.66 3.99 20.34
CA THR A 50 -11.31 3.43 20.50
C THR A 50 -10.69 3.22 19.13
N SER A 51 -9.48 3.75 18.94
CA SER A 51 -8.69 3.59 17.71
C SER A 51 -8.23 2.14 17.58
N VAL A 52 -8.63 1.45 16.50
CA VAL A 52 -8.32 0.03 16.28
C VAL A 52 -7.53 -0.22 14.99
N GLY A 53 -7.44 0.76 14.09
CA GLY A 53 -6.68 0.63 12.86
C GLY A 53 -6.46 1.96 12.15
N PHE A 54 -5.28 2.12 11.55
CA PHE A 54 -4.90 3.34 10.85
C PHE A 54 -4.23 2.96 9.52
N PHE A 55 -4.72 3.51 8.42
CA PHE A 55 -4.30 3.09 7.08
C PHE A 55 -4.17 4.24 6.10
N ARG A 56 -3.14 4.15 5.24
CA ARG A 56 -2.95 5.07 4.12
C ARG A 56 -3.94 4.78 3.00
N VAL A 57 -4.63 5.82 2.55
CA VAL A 57 -5.67 5.77 1.52
C VAL A 57 -5.46 6.78 0.38
N GLY A 58 -4.51 7.70 0.53
CA GLY A 58 -4.10 8.63 -0.51
C GLY A 58 -2.67 9.10 -0.28
N SER A 59 -1.80 8.97 -1.28
CA SER A 59 -0.43 9.49 -1.30
C SER A 59 0.15 9.23 -2.69
N LEU A 60 1.35 9.74 -2.97
CA LEU A 60 2.12 9.35 -4.16
C LEU A 60 2.42 7.84 -4.18
N LEU A 61 2.58 7.21 -3.01
CA LEU A 61 2.80 5.77 -2.86
C LEU A 61 1.51 4.93 -2.93
N GLY A 62 0.35 5.56 -3.13
CA GLY A 62 -0.93 4.88 -3.28
C GLY A 62 -1.65 4.56 -1.96
N SER A 63 -2.59 3.62 -2.03
CA SER A 63 -3.55 3.25 -0.98
C SER A 63 -3.43 1.77 -0.62
N HIS A 64 -3.36 1.48 0.68
CA HIS A 64 -3.41 0.10 1.19
C HIS A 64 -4.85 -0.45 1.22
N LEU A 65 -5.85 0.43 1.13
CA LEU A 65 -7.28 0.10 1.12
C LEU A 65 -7.90 0.38 -0.26
N HIS A 66 -7.14 0.20 -1.33
CA HIS A 66 -7.62 0.50 -2.67
C HIS A 66 -8.77 -0.43 -3.07
N PHE A 67 -9.62 0.06 -3.97
CA PHE A 67 -10.51 -0.81 -4.71
C PHE A 67 -9.68 -1.60 -5.72
N LEU A 68 -9.96 -2.90 -5.83
CA LEU A 68 -9.32 -3.78 -6.80
C LEU A 68 -9.26 -3.05 -8.15
N PRO A 69 -8.07 -2.81 -8.71
CA PRO A 69 -7.99 -2.21 -10.02
C PRO A 69 -8.76 -3.13 -10.97
N GLY A 70 -9.72 -2.55 -11.69
CA GLY A 70 -10.51 -3.31 -12.64
C GLY A 70 -9.58 -4.05 -13.59
N ARG A 71 -10.02 -5.23 -14.07
CA ARG A 71 -9.28 -5.93 -15.10
C ARG A 71 -9.19 -5.02 -16.33
N ASN A 72 -8.05 -4.36 -16.53
CA ASN A 72 -7.75 -3.61 -17.76
C ASN A 72 -7.37 -4.60 -18.88
N ALA A 73 -8.22 -5.61 -19.08
CA ALA A 73 -8.24 -6.42 -20.28
C ALA A 73 -9.29 -5.82 -21.20
N HIS A 74 -8.87 -4.94 -22.12
CA HIS A 74 -9.72 -4.54 -23.23
C HIS A 74 -9.11 -5.10 -24.52
N ALA A 75 -9.97 -5.59 -25.40
CA ALA A 75 -9.57 -6.04 -26.72
C ALA A 75 -9.95 -4.98 -27.74
N HIS A 76 -9.07 -4.70 -28.69
CA HIS A 76 -9.40 -3.89 -29.86
C HIS A 76 -9.77 -4.82 -31.01
N ASN A 77 -10.85 -4.48 -31.72
CA ASN A 77 -11.07 -5.01 -33.07
C ASN A 77 -10.21 -4.20 -34.02
N MET A 78 -9.26 -4.85 -34.69
CA MET A 78 -8.52 -4.22 -35.78
C MET A 78 -9.20 -4.57 -37.11
N THR A 79 -9.91 -3.61 -37.69
CA THR A 79 -10.54 -3.76 -39.01
C THR A 79 -9.60 -3.23 -40.07
N MET A 80 -9.08 -4.10 -40.93
CA MET A 80 -8.33 -3.72 -42.12
C MET A 80 -9.26 -3.80 -43.34
N GLY A 81 -9.30 -2.75 -44.17
CA GLY A 81 -10.19 -2.69 -45.33
C GLY A 81 -9.60 -1.93 -46.50
N SER A 82 -9.82 -2.42 -47.71
CA SER A 82 -9.31 -1.88 -48.98
C SER A 82 -10.00 -0.59 -49.46
N THR A 83 -10.77 0.07 -48.60
CA THR A 83 -11.49 1.33 -48.88
C THR A 83 -10.92 2.54 -48.14
N ALA A 84 -9.74 2.41 -47.54
CA ALA A 84 -9.00 3.58 -47.07
C ALA A 84 -8.55 4.41 -48.28
N ILE A 85 -9.03 5.66 -48.35
CA ILE A 85 -8.55 6.66 -49.31
C ILE A 85 -7.03 6.69 -49.22
N ALA A 86 -6.35 6.63 -50.36
CA ALA A 86 -4.90 6.64 -50.45
C ALA A 86 -4.31 7.89 -49.79
N VAL A 87 -3.99 7.78 -48.50
CA VAL A 87 -3.12 8.71 -47.80
C VAL A 87 -1.75 8.04 -47.82
N THR A 88 -0.78 8.73 -48.42
CA THR A 88 0.62 8.31 -48.46
C THR A 88 1.15 8.16 -47.03
N GLY A 89 1.12 6.94 -46.50
CA GLY A 89 1.56 6.61 -45.14
C GLY A 89 0.51 5.82 -44.35
N ASN A 90 0.39 4.52 -44.63
CA ASN A 90 -0.41 3.62 -43.79
C ASN A 90 0.37 3.26 -42.51
N GLY A 91 0.12 3.99 -41.44
CA GLY A 91 0.53 3.63 -40.08
C GLY A 91 -0.55 4.04 -39.09
N ALA A 92 -0.91 3.15 -38.17
CA ALA A 92 -1.63 3.55 -36.96
C ALA A 92 -0.59 4.06 -35.95
N LEU A 93 -0.76 5.30 -35.51
CA LEU A 93 0.14 5.94 -34.54
C LEU A 93 -0.15 5.37 -33.15
N ALA A 94 0.88 4.85 -32.49
CA ALA A 94 0.82 4.52 -31.07
C ALA A 94 1.49 5.67 -30.29
N GLU A 95 0.67 6.47 -29.63
CA GLU A 95 1.14 7.48 -28.68
C GLU A 95 1.32 6.81 -27.32
N ASN A 96 2.48 7.05 -26.68
CA ASN A 96 2.62 6.67 -25.28
C ASN A 96 1.82 7.63 -24.38
N ALA A 97 1.70 7.30 -23.09
CA ALA A 97 0.94 8.10 -22.12
C ALA A 97 1.45 9.56 -21.94
N GLY A 98 2.63 9.89 -22.49
CA GLY A 98 3.22 11.23 -22.50
C GLY A 98 3.10 11.96 -23.86
N GLY A 99 2.27 11.47 -24.80
CA GLY A 99 2.07 12.09 -26.11
C GLY A 99 3.28 12.03 -27.05
N THR A 100 4.27 11.18 -26.75
CA THR A 100 5.43 10.96 -27.62
C THR A 100 5.15 9.76 -28.52
N GLU A 101 5.27 9.96 -29.83
CA GLU A 101 5.10 8.91 -30.83
C GLU A 101 6.21 7.85 -30.71
N LEU A 102 5.83 6.59 -30.52
CA LEU A 102 6.76 5.45 -30.59
C LEU A 102 6.77 4.84 -32.00
N ALA A 103 7.87 4.20 -32.37
CA ALA A 103 8.12 3.69 -33.72
C ALA A 103 7.00 2.76 -34.23
N ASN A 104 6.49 3.09 -35.41
CA ASN A 104 5.47 2.41 -36.23
C ASN A 104 5.27 0.90 -35.99
N ILE A 105 4.02 0.49 -35.70
CA ILE A 105 3.56 -0.88 -35.96
C ILE A 105 3.39 -1.02 -37.48
N ARG A 106 4.41 -1.54 -38.17
CA ARG A 106 4.35 -1.81 -39.62
C ARG A 106 3.67 -3.16 -39.87
N ILE A 107 2.41 -3.14 -40.31
CA ILE A 107 1.78 -4.33 -40.91
C ILE A 107 2.16 -4.31 -42.40
N SER A 108 2.95 -5.28 -42.85
CA SER A 108 3.41 -5.34 -44.24
C SER A 108 2.23 -5.47 -45.22
N GLU A 109 2.29 -4.75 -46.35
CA GLU A 109 1.27 -4.65 -47.42
C GLU A 109 0.76 -5.97 -48.05
N SER A 110 1.25 -7.13 -47.59
CA SER A 110 0.88 -8.46 -48.08
C SER A 110 -0.05 -9.25 -47.15
N ALA A 111 -0.53 -8.66 -46.05
CA ALA A 111 -1.55 -9.31 -45.23
C ALA A 111 -2.87 -9.42 -46.03
N ALA A 112 -3.33 -10.65 -46.25
CA ALA A 112 -4.59 -10.92 -46.95
C ALA A 112 -5.78 -10.26 -46.22
N ASN A 113 -6.86 -9.95 -46.95
CA ASN A 113 -8.15 -9.53 -46.39
C ASN A 113 -8.72 -10.68 -45.54
N ASP A 114 -8.31 -10.75 -44.28
CA ASP A 114 -8.70 -11.80 -43.36
C ASP A 114 -9.05 -11.18 -42.01
N VAL A 115 -10.08 -11.72 -41.35
CA VAL A 115 -10.42 -11.31 -39.99
C VAL A 115 -9.52 -12.13 -39.06
N ILE A 116 -8.40 -11.55 -38.67
CA ILE A 116 -7.51 -12.18 -37.69
C ILE A 116 -8.13 -12.01 -36.30
N VAL A 117 -9.08 -12.89 -35.95
CA VAL A 117 -9.51 -13.09 -34.56
C VAL A 117 -8.50 -14.02 -33.91
N ARG A 118 -7.34 -13.48 -33.50
CA ARG A 118 -6.48 -14.18 -32.55
C ARG A 118 -6.60 -13.48 -31.20
N PRO A 119 -6.76 -14.23 -30.10
CA PRO A 119 -6.71 -13.64 -28.77
C PRO A 119 -5.33 -13.02 -28.65
N MET A 120 -5.24 -11.69 -28.67
CA MET A 120 -4.03 -11.04 -28.15
C MET A 120 -3.86 -11.62 -26.76
N ASN A 121 -2.73 -12.29 -26.54
CA ASN A 121 -2.40 -12.81 -25.22
C ASN A 121 -2.38 -11.59 -24.31
N VAL A 122 -3.46 -11.43 -23.55
CA VAL A 122 -3.73 -10.28 -22.71
C VAL A 122 -2.55 -10.23 -21.76
N SER A 123 -1.70 -9.21 -21.84
CA SER A 123 -0.80 -8.97 -20.72
C SER A 123 -1.73 -8.59 -19.58
N GLU A 124 -1.95 -9.52 -18.66
CA GLU A 124 -2.65 -9.21 -17.43
C GLU A 124 -1.87 -8.04 -16.81
N VAL A 125 -2.58 -6.94 -16.51
CA VAL A 125 -1.95 -5.90 -15.71
C VAL A 125 -1.59 -6.58 -14.39
N PRO A 126 -0.33 -6.49 -13.91
CA PRO A 126 0.09 -7.16 -12.67
C PRO A 126 -0.79 -6.85 -11.45
N SER A 127 -1.54 -5.76 -11.49
CA SER A 127 -2.51 -5.38 -10.45
C SER A 127 -3.87 -6.12 -10.54
N SER A 128 -4.16 -6.81 -11.65
CA SER A 128 -5.41 -7.55 -11.87
C SER A 128 -5.52 -8.71 -10.88
N GLY A 129 -6.35 -8.54 -9.85
CA GLY A 129 -6.60 -9.56 -8.82
C GLY A 129 -5.90 -9.29 -7.49
N GLN A 130 -5.15 -8.19 -7.37
CA GLN A 130 -4.65 -7.75 -6.08
C GLN A 130 -5.79 -7.36 -5.14
N SER A 131 -5.71 -7.81 -3.90
CA SER A 131 -6.63 -7.44 -2.82
C SER A 131 -6.13 -6.22 -2.05
N SER A 132 -6.98 -5.66 -1.19
CA SER A 132 -6.50 -4.70 -0.17
C SER A 132 -5.47 -5.36 0.75
N MET A 133 -4.70 -4.54 1.46
CA MET A 133 -3.75 -4.98 2.49
C MET A 133 -4.43 -5.85 3.55
N LEU A 134 -5.61 -5.43 4.03
CA LEU A 134 -6.37 -6.18 5.04
C LEU A 134 -6.79 -7.56 4.54
N ALA A 135 -7.29 -7.65 3.30
CA ALA A 135 -7.68 -8.92 2.72
C ALA A 135 -6.47 -9.83 2.47
N HIS A 136 -5.32 -9.27 2.06
CA HIS A 136 -4.08 -10.02 1.90
C HIS A 136 -3.60 -10.61 3.23
N LEU A 137 -3.53 -9.80 4.28
CA LEU A 137 -3.15 -10.24 5.63
C LEU A 137 -4.13 -11.25 6.24
N LYS A 138 -5.42 -11.14 5.92
CA LYS A 138 -6.43 -12.14 6.29
C LYS A 138 -6.17 -13.48 5.61
N ASN A 139 -5.85 -13.46 4.31
CA ASN A 139 -5.56 -14.69 3.56
C ASN A 139 -4.29 -15.39 4.06
N LEU A 140 -3.32 -14.62 4.57
CA LEU A 140 -2.14 -15.16 5.26
C LEU A 140 -2.41 -15.65 6.69
N GLY A 141 -3.63 -15.44 7.23
CA GLY A 141 -3.99 -15.84 8.60
C GLY A 141 -3.38 -14.95 9.70
N ILE A 142 -2.77 -13.83 9.33
CA ILE A 142 -2.11 -12.89 10.27
C ILE A 142 -3.14 -11.96 10.91
N PHE A 143 -4.18 -11.60 10.15
CA PHE A 143 -5.24 -10.68 10.56
C PHE A 143 -6.61 -11.38 10.50
N SER A 144 -7.36 -11.36 11.61
CA SER A 144 -8.67 -12.02 11.69
C SER A 144 -9.85 -11.10 11.37
N GLY A 145 -9.66 -9.78 11.42
CA GLY A 145 -10.74 -8.80 11.35
C GLY A 145 -10.83 -7.89 12.58
N TYR A 146 -11.76 -6.95 12.55
CA TYR A 146 -12.13 -6.09 13.69
C TYR A 146 -13.46 -6.56 14.29
N PRO A 147 -13.45 -7.14 15.51
CA PRO A 147 -14.67 -7.61 16.16
C PRO A 147 -15.47 -6.43 16.74
N ILE A 148 -16.77 -6.42 16.51
CA ILE A 148 -17.71 -5.41 17.01
C ILE A 148 -18.75 -6.13 17.85
N ALA A 149 -18.75 -5.88 19.16
CA ALA A 149 -19.71 -6.49 20.07
C ALA A 149 -21.10 -5.85 19.89
N GLU A 150 -22.14 -6.53 20.38
CA GLU A 150 -23.52 -6.02 20.35
C GLU A 150 -23.59 -4.60 20.94
N GLY A 151 -24.25 -3.69 20.22
CA GLY A 151 -24.40 -2.29 20.64
C GLY A 151 -23.20 -1.39 20.33
N GLU A 152 -22.06 -1.94 19.94
CA GLU A 152 -20.90 -1.15 19.53
C GLU A 152 -21.02 -0.67 18.08
N THR A 153 -20.45 0.50 17.81
CA THR A 153 -20.36 1.08 16.46
C THR A 153 -18.93 1.15 15.97
N PHE A 154 -18.69 0.58 14.80
CA PHE A 154 -17.49 0.82 13.99
C PHE A 154 -17.65 2.09 13.16
N THR A 155 -16.64 2.95 13.14
CA THR A 155 -16.63 4.18 12.35
C THR A 155 -15.34 4.27 11.54
N LEU A 156 -15.48 4.56 10.25
CA LEU A 156 -14.41 4.97 9.36
C LEU A 156 -14.39 6.49 9.28
N GLU A 157 -13.41 7.12 9.92
CA GLU A 157 -13.23 8.58 9.92
C GLU A 157 -12.18 9.02 8.90
N LEU A 158 -12.17 10.33 8.61
CA LEU A 158 -11.22 11.04 7.74
C LEU A 158 -11.30 10.68 6.25
N ALA A 159 -12.09 9.69 5.86
CA ALA A 159 -12.38 9.33 4.48
C ALA A 159 -13.37 10.31 3.81
N THR A 160 -13.10 11.62 3.88
CA THR A 160 -13.99 12.68 3.41
C THR A 160 -13.56 13.17 2.02
N ALA A 161 -14.48 13.15 1.06
CA ALA A 161 -14.43 13.90 -0.21
C ALA A 161 -15.80 13.82 -0.89
N ALA A 162 -16.10 14.73 -1.82
CA ALA A 162 -17.35 14.67 -2.58
C ALA A 162 -17.44 13.41 -3.47
N THR A 163 -16.30 12.91 -3.97
CA THR A 163 -16.21 11.70 -4.81
C THR A 163 -15.81 10.45 -4.03
N ALA A 164 -15.63 10.55 -2.70
CA ALA A 164 -15.15 9.44 -1.90
C ALA A 164 -16.14 8.26 -1.93
N VAL A 165 -15.62 7.05 -2.15
CA VAL A 165 -16.39 5.80 -2.03
C VAL A 165 -15.80 4.98 -0.89
N LYS A 166 -16.65 4.53 0.03
CA LYS A 166 -16.27 3.71 1.18
C LYS A 166 -17.08 2.43 1.18
N VAL A 167 -16.40 1.30 1.27
CA VAL A 167 -17.03 -0.02 1.38
C VAL A 167 -16.41 -0.77 2.54
N VAL A 168 -17.24 -1.28 3.44
CA VAL A 168 -16.85 -2.20 4.52
C VAL A 168 -17.45 -3.56 4.22
N GLU A 169 -16.62 -4.60 4.17
CA GLU A 169 -17.02 -6.00 4.10
C GLU A 169 -17.02 -6.59 5.52
N TYR A 170 -18.12 -7.24 5.91
CA TYR A 170 -18.29 -7.77 7.26
C TYR A 170 -19.10 -9.07 7.33
N GLU A 171 -18.85 -9.82 8.38
CA GLU A 171 -19.60 -11.02 8.77
C GLU A 171 -20.59 -10.68 9.89
N ILE A 172 -21.72 -11.38 9.93
CA ILE A 172 -22.72 -11.29 11.01
C ILE A 172 -22.68 -12.62 11.77
N HIS A 173 -22.47 -12.53 13.08
CA HIS A 173 -22.40 -13.64 14.02
C HIS A 173 -23.53 -13.55 15.07
N ASP A 174 -23.71 -14.62 15.83
CA ASP A 174 -24.56 -14.59 17.01
C ASP A 174 -23.99 -13.65 18.08
N VAL A 175 -24.85 -13.19 18.99
CA VAL A 175 -24.42 -12.38 20.13
C VAL A 175 -23.40 -13.14 20.97
N GLY A 176 -22.31 -12.47 21.36
CA GLY A 176 -21.24 -13.04 22.17
C GLY A 176 -20.20 -13.85 21.39
N ASP A 177 -20.39 -14.08 20.10
CA ASP A 177 -19.36 -14.72 19.26
C ASP A 177 -18.20 -13.75 18.97
N MET A 178 -18.48 -12.48 18.66
CA MET A 178 -17.47 -11.42 18.61
C MET A 178 -17.50 -10.61 19.91
N LEU A 179 -16.38 -10.61 20.63
CA LEU A 179 -16.22 -9.90 21.90
C LEU A 179 -15.29 -8.70 21.72
N ASN A 180 -15.53 -7.62 22.48
CA ASN A 180 -14.67 -6.44 22.45
C ASN A 180 -13.26 -6.65 23.03
N THR A 181 -13.03 -7.77 23.71
CA THR A 181 -11.71 -8.15 24.24
C THR A 181 -10.93 -9.08 23.31
N MET A 182 -11.52 -9.50 22.18
CA MET A 182 -10.78 -10.22 21.13
C MET A 182 -9.79 -9.28 20.45
N ASN A 183 -8.76 -9.84 19.81
CA ASN A 183 -7.73 -9.06 19.10
C ASN A 183 -8.35 -7.98 18.20
N ASN A 184 -7.83 -6.75 18.30
CA ASN A 184 -8.34 -5.55 17.63
C ASN A 184 -9.79 -5.12 17.99
N GLY A 185 -10.35 -5.65 19.07
CA GLY A 185 -11.59 -5.16 19.67
C GLY A 185 -11.37 -3.86 20.47
N SER A 186 -12.46 -3.17 20.79
CA SER A 186 -12.43 -1.87 21.50
C SER A 186 -11.82 -1.92 22.90
N LYS A 187 -11.69 -3.11 23.49
CA LYS A 187 -11.11 -3.37 24.83
C LYS A 187 -10.06 -4.47 24.78
N SER A 188 -9.43 -4.66 23.63
CA SER A 188 -8.35 -5.62 23.45
C SER A 188 -7.05 -5.08 24.06
N ASP A 189 -6.30 -5.94 24.73
CA ASP A 189 -4.92 -5.65 25.14
C ASP A 189 -3.93 -5.84 23.98
N THR A 190 -4.40 -6.37 22.84
CA THR A 190 -3.59 -6.57 21.63
C THR A 190 -4.09 -5.69 20.50
N LEU A 191 -3.15 -5.05 19.80
CA LEU A 191 -3.42 -4.16 18.69
C LEU A 191 -2.53 -4.52 17.50
N PHE A 192 -3.16 -4.83 16.38
CA PHE A 192 -2.53 -4.96 15.09
C PHE A 192 -2.69 -3.65 14.33
N TYR A 193 -1.58 -3.06 13.90
CA TYR A 193 -1.59 -1.79 13.20
C TYR A 193 -0.44 -1.67 12.21
N MET A 194 -0.58 -0.73 11.29
CA MET A 194 0.50 -0.32 10.41
C MET A 194 1.12 0.96 10.97
N SER A 195 2.43 0.94 11.20
CA SER A 195 3.20 2.10 11.65
C SER A 195 3.86 2.76 10.43
N TYR A 196 3.40 3.95 10.06
CA TYR A 196 3.89 4.75 8.97
C TYR A 196 4.91 5.77 9.48
N GLY A 197 6.00 5.94 8.75
CA GLY A 197 7.00 6.93 9.13
C GLY A 197 7.92 7.32 8.01
N ASP A 198 8.56 8.46 8.25
CA ASP A 198 9.45 9.13 7.31
C ASP A 198 10.55 9.91 8.06
N SER A 199 11.38 10.67 7.36
CA SER A 199 12.49 11.43 7.95
C SER A 199 12.12 12.84 8.47
N GLY A 200 10.88 13.28 8.30
CA GLY A 200 10.40 14.62 8.65
C GLY A 200 10.77 15.72 7.65
N ALA A 201 11.53 15.38 6.62
CA ALA A 201 11.96 16.31 5.58
C ALA A 201 12.19 15.60 4.24
N ASN A 202 12.49 16.39 3.20
CA ASN A 202 12.95 15.83 1.94
C ASN A 202 14.37 15.25 2.10
N ILE A 203 14.61 14.07 1.54
CA ILE A 203 15.95 13.49 1.47
C ILE A 203 16.72 14.14 0.31
N GLN A 204 17.87 14.75 0.63
CA GLN A 204 18.80 15.39 -0.33
C GLN A 204 20.27 15.18 0.04
N ALA A 205 20.58 14.16 0.83
CA ALA A 205 21.95 13.83 1.21
C ALA A 205 22.24 12.36 0.90
N GLU A 206 23.39 12.09 0.26
CA GLU A 206 23.95 10.76 0.06
C GLU A 206 24.45 10.23 1.40
N ALA A 207 23.57 9.56 2.13
CA ALA A 207 23.80 9.05 3.47
C ALA A 207 22.71 8.03 3.86
N ASP A 208 22.90 7.41 5.01
CA ASP A 208 21.81 6.75 5.73
C ASP A 208 20.90 7.84 6.33
N ASN A 209 19.73 8.02 5.72
CA ASN A 209 18.73 9.00 6.14
C ASN A 209 17.74 8.34 7.10
N VAL A 210 17.81 8.70 8.38
CA VAL A 210 16.96 8.11 9.43
C VAL A 210 15.49 8.51 9.25
N LEU A 211 14.62 7.51 9.33
CA LEU A 211 13.17 7.70 9.39
C LEU A 211 12.78 7.79 10.87
N GLY A 212 12.75 9.01 11.38
CA GLY A 212 12.55 9.30 12.80
C GLY A 212 11.19 9.93 13.13
N GLU A 213 10.36 10.23 12.12
CA GLU A 213 9.06 10.87 12.31
C GLU A 213 7.93 9.89 12.03
N SER A 214 7.08 9.68 13.05
CA SER A 214 5.87 8.87 12.97
C SER A 214 4.75 9.68 12.33
N ASN A 215 4.10 9.11 11.31
CA ASN A 215 2.90 9.67 10.69
C ASN A 215 1.61 9.14 11.34
N ASN A 216 1.75 8.28 12.36
CA ASN A 216 0.61 7.72 13.06
C ASN A 216 0.00 8.75 14.04
N PRO A 217 -1.31 8.64 14.33
CA PRO A 217 -1.95 9.39 15.40
C PRO A 217 -1.37 9.02 16.77
N ALA A 218 -1.46 9.95 17.73
CA ALA A 218 -0.91 9.80 19.08
C ALA A 218 -1.50 8.62 19.89
N GLU A 219 -2.62 8.05 19.44
CA GLU A 219 -3.22 6.85 20.03
C GLU A 219 -2.39 5.57 19.74
N TYR A 220 -1.49 5.60 18.76
CA TYR A 220 -0.61 4.50 18.40
C TYR A 220 0.81 4.75 18.91
N PRO A 221 1.58 3.70 19.25
CA PRO A 221 2.99 3.87 19.57
C PRO A 221 3.77 4.37 18.34
N ASP A 222 4.63 5.36 18.54
CA ASP A 222 5.51 5.90 17.50
C ASP A 222 6.62 4.93 17.07
N PHE A 223 6.82 3.82 17.80
CA PHE A 223 7.79 2.79 17.44
C PHE A 223 7.57 2.29 15.99
N PRO A 224 8.63 2.20 15.16
CA PRO A 224 10.04 2.43 15.49
C PRO A 224 10.56 3.85 15.18
N TYR A 225 9.71 4.79 14.78
CA TYR A 225 10.12 6.11 14.29
C TYR A 225 10.34 7.08 15.46
N GLY A 226 11.57 7.10 15.97
CA GLY A 226 11.98 8.03 17.02
C GLY A 226 11.55 7.65 18.44
N ALA A 227 10.97 6.46 18.63
CA ALA A 227 10.52 5.96 19.92
C ALA A 227 10.92 4.48 20.15
N VAL A 228 10.94 4.08 21.42
CA VAL A 228 11.19 2.70 21.87
C VAL A 228 9.89 1.95 22.10
N VAL A 229 9.97 0.62 22.24
CA VAL A 229 8.81 -0.19 22.64
C VAL A 229 8.26 0.30 23.99
N PRO A 230 6.95 0.59 24.11
CA PRO A 230 6.34 1.04 25.37
C PRO A 230 6.54 0.06 26.52
N ALA A 231 6.63 0.58 27.75
CA ALA A 231 6.76 -0.23 28.95
C ALA A 231 5.57 -1.20 29.12
N GLY A 232 5.84 -2.40 29.64
CA GLY A 232 4.83 -3.44 29.86
C GLY A 232 4.30 -4.12 28.58
N HIS A 233 4.86 -3.80 27.42
CA HIS A 233 4.44 -4.34 26.12
C HIS A 233 5.61 -4.96 25.36
N LYS A 234 5.26 -5.82 24.41
CA LYS A 234 6.14 -6.30 23.33
C LYS A 234 5.53 -5.88 21.99
N ILE A 235 6.40 -5.67 21.00
CA ILE A 235 6.00 -5.42 19.62
C ILE A 235 6.56 -6.53 18.73
N GLU A 236 5.69 -7.16 17.95
CA GLU A 236 6.05 -8.15 16.94
C GLU A 236 6.07 -7.46 15.57
N LEU A 237 7.24 -7.39 14.93
CA LEU A 237 7.40 -6.94 13.55
C LEU A 237 7.12 -8.10 12.60
N ILE A 238 6.00 -7.99 11.88
CA ILE A 238 5.46 -9.05 11.02
C ILE A 238 5.86 -8.83 9.56
N GLY A 239 6.00 -7.59 9.12
CA GLY A 239 6.42 -7.30 7.75
C GLY A 239 6.69 -5.84 7.47
N ILE A 240 7.27 -5.59 6.30
CA ILE A 240 7.70 -4.27 5.81
C ILE A 240 6.97 -3.96 4.51
N CYS A 241 6.37 -2.78 4.45
CA CYS A 241 5.79 -2.18 3.24
C CYS A 241 6.62 -0.97 2.85
N ALA A 242 7.34 -1.06 1.73
CA ALA A 242 8.18 0.02 1.21
C ALA A 242 8.28 -0.08 -0.31
N SER A 243 8.58 1.02 -0.98
CA SER A 243 8.84 1.05 -2.43
C SER A 243 10.24 1.59 -2.69
N ASP A 244 10.92 1.02 -3.68
CA ASP A 244 12.06 1.68 -4.30
C ASP A 244 11.57 2.91 -5.09
N VAL A 245 12.31 4.02 -5.04
CA VAL A 245 11.86 5.28 -5.65
C VAL A 245 13.01 6.02 -6.33
N SER A 246 12.70 6.57 -7.51
CA SER A 246 13.47 7.65 -8.16
C SER A 246 12.54 8.85 -8.42
N PRO A 247 12.91 10.08 -8.01
CA PRO A 247 12.08 11.26 -8.21
C PRO A 247 11.84 11.62 -9.68
N ALA A 248 10.68 12.22 -9.96
CA ALA A 248 10.29 12.75 -11.27
C ALA A 248 11.26 13.75 -11.90
N ALA A 249 12.07 14.42 -11.09
CA ALA A 249 13.02 15.42 -11.55
C ALA A 249 14.43 14.86 -11.80
N ASN A 250 14.62 13.54 -11.71
CA ASN A 250 15.89 12.90 -12.03
C ASN A 250 16.28 13.10 -13.50
N ALA A 251 17.54 13.44 -13.71
CA ALA A 251 18.19 13.51 -15.02
C ALA A 251 19.56 12.84 -14.96
N ALA A 252 20.07 12.35 -16.10
CA ALA A 252 21.23 11.47 -16.19
C ALA A 252 22.45 11.86 -15.34
N ALA A 253 22.75 13.16 -15.24
CA ALA A 253 23.87 13.69 -14.46
C ALA A 253 23.51 14.20 -13.05
N ASN A 254 22.21 14.34 -12.76
CA ASN A 254 21.62 14.89 -11.55
C ASN A 254 20.46 13.99 -11.10
N CYS A 255 20.77 12.88 -10.45
CA CYS A 255 19.76 11.91 -10.03
C CYS A 255 19.93 11.52 -8.56
N THR A 256 18.82 11.17 -7.93
CA THR A 256 18.77 10.61 -6.58
C THR A 256 18.00 9.30 -6.63
N GLN A 257 18.52 8.26 -6.01
CA GLN A 257 17.94 6.92 -6.08
C GLN A 257 17.98 6.26 -4.72
N THR A 258 16.93 5.53 -4.35
CA THR A 258 17.00 4.61 -3.22
C THR A 258 17.87 3.40 -3.58
N GLU A 259 18.62 2.89 -2.60
CA GLU A 259 19.45 1.70 -2.78
C GLU A 259 19.14 0.61 -1.75
N TYR A 260 19.24 0.95 -0.46
CA TYR A 260 18.99 0.02 0.64
C TYR A 260 18.04 0.60 1.67
N LEU A 261 17.22 -0.27 2.27
CA LEU A 261 16.46 0.01 3.47
C LEU A 261 17.14 -0.68 4.65
N LYS A 262 17.70 0.11 5.55
CA LYS A 262 18.54 -0.37 6.65
C LYS A 262 17.76 -0.38 7.95
N PHE A 263 17.90 -1.48 8.69
CA PHE A 263 17.31 -1.67 10.01
C PHE A 263 18.43 -1.89 11.01
N MET A 264 18.43 -1.11 12.09
CA MET A 264 19.42 -1.22 13.16
C MET A 264 18.74 -1.46 14.51
N GLN A 265 19.09 -2.56 15.16
CA GLN A 265 18.69 -2.83 16.54
C GLN A 265 19.88 -2.52 17.46
N GLY A 266 19.80 -1.38 18.16
CA GLY A 266 20.94 -0.83 18.90
C GLY A 266 22.14 -0.54 17.99
N ARG A 267 23.13 -1.44 17.96
CA ARG A 267 24.37 -1.29 17.16
C ARG A 267 24.51 -2.32 16.03
N GLU A 268 23.56 -3.25 15.92
CA GLU A 268 23.60 -4.32 14.94
C GLU A 268 22.74 -3.95 13.74
N VAL A 269 23.29 -4.12 12.54
CA VAL A 269 22.52 -3.99 11.29
C VAL A 269 21.86 -5.33 11.01
N LEU A 270 20.54 -5.32 10.82
CA LEU A 270 19.77 -6.52 10.55
C LEU A 270 19.78 -6.87 9.06
N PHE A 271 19.57 -8.16 8.76
CA PHE A 271 19.27 -8.74 7.43
C PHE A 271 20.38 -8.78 6.38
N ASP A 272 21.53 -8.17 6.61
CA ASP A 272 22.65 -8.19 5.67
C ASP A 272 23.99 -8.41 6.39
N GLU A 273 24.77 -9.37 5.92
CA GLU A 273 26.11 -9.67 6.44
C GLU A 273 27.08 -8.51 6.17
N ASP A 274 26.89 -7.80 5.06
CA ASP A 274 27.72 -6.65 4.68
C ASP A 274 27.21 -5.33 5.29
N HIS A 275 26.17 -5.37 6.13
CA HIS A 275 25.60 -4.23 6.86
C HIS A 275 25.04 -3.08 5.98
N ASN A 276 24.66 -3.34 4.73
CA ASN A 276 24.01 -2.36 3.86
C ASN A 276 22.50 -2.28 4.14
N GLY A 277 21.86 -3.44 4.34
CA GLY A 277 20.43 -3.56 4.60
C GLY A 277 19.68 -4.31 3.50
N LEU A 278 18.36 -4.17 3.46
CA LEU A 278 17.51 -4.82 2.46
C LEU A 278 17.56 -4.05 1.13
N LEU A 279 17.61 -4.78 0.01
CA LEU A 279 17.64 -4.17 -1.32
C LEU A 279 16.30 -3.49 -1.67
N PHE A 280 16.38 -2.20 -2.01
CA PHE A 280 15.30 -1.36 -2.52
C PHE A 280 15.88 -0.38 -3.55
N TYR A 281 16.50 -0.95 -4.58
CA TYR A 281 17.32 -0.24 -5.53
C TYR A 281 16.52 0.25 -6.74
N SER A 282 16.54 1.57 -6.97
CA SER A 282 15.87 2.21 -8.10
C SER A 282 16.90 2.75 -9.11
N PRO A 283 17.31 1.96 -10.13
CA PRO A 283 18.46 2.28 -11.00
C PRO A 283 18.14 3.32 -12.09
N PHE A 284 17.25 4.27 -11.85
CA PHE A 284 16.74 5.15 -12.91
C PHE A 284 17.36 6.54 -12.85
N PRO A 285 18.39 6.81 -13.66
CA PRO A 285 19.05 8.12 -13.66
C PRO A 285 18.20 9.18 -14.35
N ASP A 286 17.30 8.79 -15.26
CA ASP A 286 16.38 9.66 -15.96
C ASP A 286 14.94 9.27 -15.63
N ALA A 287 14.13 10.24 -15.20
CA ALA A 287 12.70 10.03 -15.04
C ALA A 287 12.00 9.99 -16.41
N LEU A 288 11.17 8.96 -16.63
CA LEU A 288 10.35 8.89 -17.83
C LEU A 288 9.18 9.88 -17.72
N ALA A 289 9.09 10.81 -18.68
CA ALA A 289 8.01 11.80 -18.78
C ALA A 289 7.78 12.65 -17.52
N ASN A 290 8.85 12.95 -16.75
CA ASN A 290 8.77 13.67 -15.47
C ASN A 290 7.80 13.02 -14.46
N MET A 291 7.77 11.69 -14.41
CA MET A 291 6.98 10.94 -13.44
C MET A 291 7.88 10.34 -12.36
N ASN A 292 7.37 10.24 -11.13
CA ASN A 292 8.06 9.51 -10.07
C ASN A 292 8.06 8.03 -10.44
N MET A 293 9.25 7.43 -10.46
CA MET A 293 9.41 6.01 -10.74
C MET A 293 9.32 5.28 -9.41
N ILE A 294 8.12 4.76 -9.12
CA ILE A 294 7.78 4.12 -7.87
C ILE A 294 7.68 2.62 -8.14
N ALA A 295 8.45 1.82 -7.41
CA ALA A 295 8.44 0.37 -7.49
C ALA A 295 8.79 -0.22 -8.87
N GLU A 296 9.46 0.54 -9.73
CA GLU A 296 9.92 0.07 -11.03
C GLU A 296 11.29 -0.62 -10.96
N GLY A 297 12.00 -0.47 -9.84
CA GLY A 297 13.33 -1.02 -9.61
C GLY A 297 13.31 -2.41 -8.96
N TYR A 298 14.43 -2.75 -8.34
CA TYR A 298 14.70 -4.04 -7.74
C TYR A 298 14.56 -3.97 -6.23
N SER A 299 13.53 -4.61 -5.69
CA SER A 299 13.25 -4.63 -4.26
C SER A 299 12.90 -6.04 -3.79
N ILE A 300 13.26 -6.36 -2.53
CA ILE A 300 12.97 -7.67 -1.92
C ILE A 300 11.51 -7.80 -1.44
N GLY A 301 10.80 -6.66 -1.39
CA GLY A 301 9.38 -6.55 -1.06
C GLY A 301 8.79 -5.28 -1.68
N GLY A 302 7.52 -5.04 -1.40
CA GLY A 302 6.75 -3.92 -1.91
C GLY A 302 5.88 -3.25 -0.88
N ASN A 303 5.26 -2.16 -1.30
CA ASN A 303 4.32 -1.39 -0.50
C ASN A 303 2.88 -1.93 -0.59
N PHE A 304 2.60 -2.81 -1.55
CA PHE A 304 1.30 -3.45 -1.73
C PHE A 304 0.13 -2.44 -1.85
N THR A 305 0.29 -1.52 -2.78
CA THR A 305 -0.71 -0.52 -3.17
C THR A 305 -1.04 -0.66 -4.66
N GLN A 306 -1.98 0.15 -5.16
CA GLN A 306 -2.22 0.23 -6.60
C GLN A 306 -1.05 0.84 -7.40
N CYS A 307 -0.07 1.47 -6.72
CA CYS A 307 1.13 2.04 -7.32
C CYS A 307 2.31 1.06 -7.26
N ASP A 308 2.41 0.28 -6.18
CA ASP A 308 3.42 -0.76 -6.00
C ASP A 308 2.75 -2.09 -5.71
N VAL A 309 2.73 -2.94 -6.74
CA VAL A 309 2.01 -4.22 -6.71
C VAL A 309 2.80 -5.35 -6.04
N LYS A 310 4.07 -5.12 -5.65
CA LYS A 310 4.90 -6.14 -5.03
C LYS A 310 4.36 -6.46 -3.64
N GLU A 311 4.45 -7.73 -3.25
CA GLU A 311 4.02 -8.19 -1.92
C GLU A 311 4.93 -7.60 -0.83
N PRO A 312 4.40 -7.30 0.37
CA PRO A 312 5.22 -6.84 1.48
C PRO A 312 6.29 -7.87 1.84
N HIS A 313 7.42 -7.42 2.36
CA HIS A 313 8.43 -8.33 2.89
C HIS A 313 7.97 -8.85 4.25
N MET A 314 7.54 -10.11 4.31
CA MET A 314 6.97 -10.73 5.52
C MET A 314 8.01 -11.55 6.27
N PHE A 315 7.98 -11.49 7.60
CA PHE A 315 8.82 -12.29 8.49
C PHE A 315 8.03 -13.48 9.06
N ASP A 316 8.58 -14.69 8.88
CA ASP A 316 8.09 -15.91 9.49
C ASP A 316 9.29 -16.70 10.08
N PRO A 317 9.48 -16.70 11.42
CA PRO A 317 8.63 -16.08 12.44
C PRO A 317 8.78 -14.54 12.52
N PRO A 318 7.80 -13.82 13.10
CA PRO A 318 7.93 -12.39 13.38
C PRO A 318 9.12 -12.06 14.29
N ILE A 319 9.70 -10.88 14.10
CA ILE A 319 10.79 -10.37 14.94
C ILE A 319 10.18 -9.71 16.18
N ILE A 320 10.65 -10.08 17.37
CA ILE A 320 10.06 -9.63 18.63
C ILE A 320 10.97 -8.58 19.26
N PHE A 321 10.39 -7.43 19.58
CA PHE A 321 11.01 -6.38 20.36
C PHE A 321 10.37 -6.30 21.74
N LEU A 322 11.20 -6.26 22.78
CA LEU A 322 10.78 -6.15 24.19
C LEU A 322 10.76 -4.69 24.66
N GLU A 323 10.19 -4.44 25.84
CA GLU A 323 10.09 -3.09 26.39
C GLU A 323 11.45 -2.36 26.43
N GLY A 324 11.44 -1.10 26.00
CA GLY A 324 12.64 -0.26 25.95
C GLY A 324 13.62 -0.58 24.82
N GLU A 325 13.38 -1.62 24.02
CA GLU A 325 14.19 -1.85 22.82
C GLU A 325 13.89 -0.82 21.73
N GLU A 326 14.93 -0.49 20.96
CA GLU A 326 14.88 0.44 19.84
C GLU A 326 15.12 -0.27 18.53
N LEU A 327 14.49 0.25 17.47
CA LEU A 327 14.75 -0.13 16.09
C LEU A 327 14.91 1.18 15.32
N THR A 328 16.06 1.40 14.69
CA THR A 328 16.25 2.54 13.79
C THR A 328 16.05 2.07 12.36
N VAL A 329 15.24 2.80 11.60
CA VAL A 329 15.04 2.54 10.17
C VAL A 329 15.63 3.68 9.36
N SER A 330 16.32 3.37 8.26
CA SER A 330 16.99 4.39 7.45
C SER A 330 16.98 4.05 5.97
N TRP A 331 16.79 5.07 5.13
CA TRP A 331 17.01 4.97 3.70
C TRP A 331 18.47 5.26 3.36
N HIS A 332 19.14 4.30 2.75
CA HIS A 332 20.36 4.57 2.03
C HIS A 332 20.01 5.07 0.62
N VAL A 333 20.50 6.25 0.26
CA VAL A 333 20.26 6.85 -1.05
C VAL A 333 21.59 7.23 -1.70
N ILE A 334 21.66 7.08 -3.01
CA ILE A 334 22.77 7.55 -3.83
C ILE A 334 22.35 8.84 -4.55
N ILE A 335 23.28 9.78 -4.66
CA ILE A 335 23.06 11.07 -5.33
C ILE A 335 24.19 11.31 -6.33
N ALA A 336 23.83 11.45 -7.61
CA ALA A 336 24.74 11.96 -8.63
C ALA A 336 24.50 13.46 -8.83
N GLY A 337 25.57 14.25 -8.85
CA GLY A 337 25.51 15.69 -9.15
C GLY A 337 24.58 16.46 -8.21
N ALA A 338 23.71 17.30 -8.77
CA ALA A 338 22.67 18.03 -8.04
C ALA A 338 21.34 17.28 -8.11
N GLY A 339 21.32 16.03 -7.63
CA GLY A 339 20.16 15.14 -7.67
C GLY A 339 18.90 15.73 -7.05
N ALA A 340 17.74 15.28 -7.54
CA ALA A 340 16.45 15.73 -7.07
C ALA A 340 16.15 15.27 -5.63
N ALA A 341 15.35 16.03 -4.88
CA ALA A 341 14.85 15.56 -3.59
C ALA A 341 13.95 14.34 -3.75
N ILE A 342 14.11 13.33 -2.89
CA ILE A 342 13.01 12.43 -2.56
C ILE A 342 12.14 13.15 -1.54
N SER A 343 10.88 13.41 -1.90
CA SER A 343 9.96 14.11 -1.02
C SER A 343 9.54 13.25 0.17
N GLN A 344 9.08 13.89 1.25
CA GLN A 344 8.59 13.18 2.44
C GLN A 344 7.56 12.09 2.10
N GLN A 345 6.60 12.39 1.22
CA GLN A 345 5.56 11.42 0.81
C GLN A 345 6.10 10.23 0.01
N LEU A 346 7.26 10.36 -0.64
CA LEU A 346 7.84 9.32 -1.49
C LEU A 346 8.76 8.36 -0.72
N GLN A 347 9.31 8.80 0.41
CA GLN A 347 10.19 7.96 1.25
C GLN A 347 9.43 7.23 2.37
N GLU A 348 8.14 7.46 2.52
CA GLU A 348 7.37 6.89 3.61
C GLU A 348 7.30 5.37 3.51
N ILE A 349 7.61 4.69 4.61
CA ILE A 349 7.46 3.25 4.74
C ILE A 349 6.37 2.94 5.76
N ALA A 350 5.83 1.72 5.71
CA ALA A 350 4.95 1.21 6.75
C ALA A 350 5.44 -0.13 7.28
N LEU A 351 5.46 -0.29 8.61
CA LEU A 351 5.73 -1.56 9.25
C LEU A 351 4.43 -2.19 9.75
N ILE A 352 4.27 -3.48 9.50
CA ILE A 352 3.14 -4.27 9.97
C ILE A 352 3.49 -4.79 11.36
N LEU A 353 2.84 -4.26 12.38
CA LEU A 353 3.17 -4.50 13.78
C LEU A 353 2.01 -5.11 14.56
N ARG A 354 2.34 -5.89 15.59
CA ARG A 354 1.40 -6.30 16.62
C ARG A 354 1.95 -5.93 18.00
N LEU A 355 1.22 -5.07 18.70
CA LEU A 355 1.44 -4.74 20.10
C LEU A 355 0.70 -5.76 20.98
N SER A 356 1.34 -6.23 22.05
CA SER A 356 0.73 -7.12 23.05
C SER A 356 1.36 -6.90 24.42
N PRO A 357 0.67 -7.17 25.53
CA PRO A 357 1.25 -7.04 26.86
C PRO A 357 2.38 -8.06 27.07
N LEU A 358 3.35 -7.71 27.91
CA LEU A 358 4.32 -8.66 28.46
C LEU A 358 3.58 -9.55 29.47
N THR A 359 3.42 -10.83 29.13
CA THR A 359 2.80 -11.84 30.00
C THR A 359 3.73 -12.30 31.10
#